data_AF-A0A2V4VEL5-F1
#
_entry.id   AF-A0A2V4VEL5-F1
#
_cell.length_a   1.000
_cell.length_b   1.000
_cell.length_c   1.000
_cell.angle_alpha   90.00
_cell.angle_beta   90.00
_cell.angle_gamma   90.00
#
_symmetry.space_group_name_H-M   'P 1'
#
loop_
_entity.id
_entity.type
_entity.pdbx_description
1 polymer ?
#
loop_
_entity_poly.entity_id
_entity_poly.type
_entity_poly.pdbx_seq_one_letter_code
_entity_poly.pdbx_strand_id
1 'polypeptide(L)'
;MRNFNEEIQTKNAEVEGLKVELKKIQGIFKEKLISFFRDLYNTESKKLVIEHAEKAAELGEEKLRLLKKDVQTLVSNVSDVVEKHIEKEVLWWHLKENSHTYTHYSEHRIPEFLDEECRYIYGELGTIFANHKMITVHDSEYGAARGIDNNFNRKGGKVRFSYGFELSKDIKEELNHYSEVHKKAISLRKEIEKIKQEQMKERIGDVWDSL
;
A
#
# COMPACT_ATOMS: atom_id res chain seq x y z
N MET A 1 -27.63 -32.78 19.25
CA MET A 1 -26.89 -31.78 20.06
C MET A 1 -25.95 -31.06 19.10
N ARG A 2 -26.01 -29.73 19.04
CA ARG A 2 -25.18 -28.94 18.11
C ARG A 2 -23.71 -29.06 18.51
N ASN A 3 -22.82 -29.36 17.57
CA ASN A 3 -21.39 -29.47 17.85
C ASN A 3 -20.68 -28.15 17.57
N PHE A 4 -20.73 -27.23 18.54
CA PHE A 4 -20.09 -25.91 18.42
C PHE A 4 -18.61 -25.98 18.04
N ASN A 5 -17.88 -26.96 18.58
CA ASN A 5 -16.45 -27.09 18.34
C ASN A 5 -16.15 -27.44 16.88
N GLU A 6 -16.93 -28.34 16.28
CA GLU A 6 -16.79 -28.73 14.88
C GLU A 6 -17.16 -27.59 13.92
N GLU A 7 -18.23 -26.83 14.23
CA GLU A 7 -18.60 -25.64 13.45
C GLU A 7 -17.52 -24.55 13.51
N ILE A 8 -16.99 -24.26 14.71
CA ILE A 8 -15.90 -23.29 14.89
C ILE A 8 -14.64 -23.75 14.15
N GLN A 9 -14.29 -25.04 14.24
CA GLN A 9 -13.13 -25.60 13.55
C GLN A 9 -13.26 -25.49 12.04
N THR A 10 -14.42 -25.82 11.48
CA THR A 10 -14.70 -25.72 10.05
C THR A 10 -14.54 -24.28 9.54
N LYS A 11 -15.17 -23.32 10.23
CA LYS A 11 -15.07 -21.90 9.85
C LYS A 11 -13.66 -21.34 10.02
N ASN A 12 -12.91 -21.78 11.03
CA ASN A 12 -11.50 -21.40 11.17
C ASN A 12 -10.67 -21.91 9.99
N ALA A 13 -10.90 -23.14 9.54
CA ALA A 13 -10.21 -23.67 8.36
C ALA A 13 -10.55 -22.87 7.09
N GLU A 14 -11.81 -22.46 6.92
CA GLU A 14 -12.21 -21.57 5.82
C GLU A 14 -11.50 -20.21 5.88
N VAL A 15 -11.41 -19.59 7.07
CA VAL A 15 -10.70 -18.33 7.26
C VAL A 15 -9.22 -18.46 6.90
N GLU A 16 -8.55 -19.55 7.30
CA GLU A 16 -7.15 -19.79 6.93
C GLU A 16 -7.00 -20.00 5.42
N GLY A 17 -7.96 -20.65 4.76
CA GLY A 17 -8.02 -20.73 3.30
C GLY A 17 -8.09 -19.35 2.63
N LEU A 18 -8.95 -18.46 3.14
CA LEU A 18 -9.07 -17.09 2.64
C LEU A 18 -7.80 -16.27 2.89
N LYS A 19 -7.08 -16.48 4.00
CA LYS A 19 -5.79 -15.81 4.24
C LYS A 19 -4.74 -16.20 3.21
N VAL A 20 -4.70 -17.47 2.79
CA VAL A 20 -3.81 -17.92 1.71
C VAL A 20 -4.16 -17.23 0.38
N GLU A 21 -5.45 -17.07 0.08
CA GLU A 21 -5.91 -16.33 -1.10
C GLU A 21 -5.52 -14.86 -1.03
N LEU A 22 -5.75 -14.18 0.10
CA LEU A 22 -5.34 -12.79 0.32
C LEU A 22 -3.84 -12.58 0.13
N LYS A 23 -3.02 -13.53 0.59
CA LYS A 23 -1.56 -13.48 0.39
C LYS A 23 -1.19 -13.58 -1.10
N LYS A 24 -1.88 -14.41 -1.88
CA LYS A 24 -1.67 -14.51 -3.33
C LYS A 24 -2.03 -13.19 -4.02
N ILE A 25 -3.16 -12.59 -3.67
CA ILE A 25 -3.61 -11.30 -4.22
C ILE A 25 -2.60 -10.19 -3.89
N GLN A 26 -2.11 -10.14 -2.64
CA GLN A 26 -1.03 -9.22 -2.25
C GLN A 26 0.21 -9.38 -3.12
N GLY A 27 0.62 -10.63 -3.41
CA GLY A 27 1.74 -10.92 -4.30
C GLY A 27 1.54 -10.37 -5.71
N ILE A 28 0.36 -10.59 -6.31
CA ILE A 28 0.04 -10.07 -7.65
C ILE A 28 0.02 -8.53 -7.65
N PHE A 29 -0.61 -7.93 -6.64
CA PHE A 29 -0.63 -6.47 -6.46
C PHE A 29 0.79 -5.89 -6.39
N LYS A 30 1.68 -6.54 -5.62
CA LYS A 30 3.09 -6.16 -5.51
C LYS A 30 3.79 -6.19 -6.86
N GLU A 31 3.69 -7.28 -7.61
CA GLU A 31 4.34 -7.40 -8.92
C GLU A 31 3.86 -6.33 -9.90
N LYS A 32 2.56 -6.03 -9.91
CA LYS A 32 2.02 -4.94 -10.73
C LYS A 32 2.54 -3.58 -10.31
N LEU A 33 2.65 -3.30 -9.00
CA LEU A 33 3.27 -2.06 -8.50
C LEU A 33 4.75 -1.95 -8.90
N ILE A 34 5.52 -3.04 -8.83
CA ILE A 34 6.92 -3.08 -9.25
C ILE A 34 7.04 -2.66 -10.72
N SER A 35 6.24 -3.25 -11.60
CA SER A 35 6.23 -2.87 -13.02
C SER A 35 5.83 -1.41 -13.21
N PHE A 36 4.76 -1.00 -12.55
CA PHE A 36 4.22 0.35 -12.64
C PHE A 36 5.25 1.41 -12.22
N PHE A 37 5.89 1.25 -11.07
CA PHE A 37 6.90 2.22 -10.60
C PHE A 37 8.16 2.20 -11.45
N ARG A 38 8.55 1.04 -12.00
CA ARG A 38 9.66 0.96 -12.95
C ARG A 38 9.43 1.87 -14.16
N ASP A 39 8.24 1.81 -14.74
CA ASP A 39 7.88 2.61 -15.92
C ASP A 39 7.69 4.08 -15.55
N LEU A 40 7.07 4.34 -14.39
CA LEU A 40 6.88 5.68 -13.85
C LEU A 40 8.22 6.39 -13.64
N TYR A 41 9.19 5.77 -12.97
CA TYR A 41 10.50 6.38 -12.73
C TYR A 41 11.22 6.73 -14.02
N ASN A 42 11.18 5.85 -15.04
CA ASN A 42 11.80 6.13 -16.34
C ASN A 42 11.13 7.31 -17.06
N THR A 43 9.80 7.36 -17.02
CA THR A 43 9.02 8.39 -17.73
C THR A 43 9.11 9.74 -17.02
N GLU A 44 8.87 9.76 -15.72
CA GLU A 44 8.80 10.98 -14.93
C GLU A 44 10.19 11.59 -14.69
N SER A 45 11.26 10.79 -14.59
CA SER A 45 12.62 11.35 -14.50
C SER A 45 12.98 12.18 -15.74
N LYS A 46 12.68 11.67 -16.94
CA LYS A 46 12.91 12.40 -18.19
C LYS A 46 12.07 13.67 -18.23
N LYS A 47 10.80 13.58 -17.83
CA LYS A 47 9.88 14.72 -17.78
C LYS A 47 10.39 15.80 -16.84
N LEU A 48 10.79 15.45 -15.61
CA LEU A 48 11.36 16.38 -14.64
C LEU A 48 12.62 17.08 -15.16
N VAL A 49 13.50 16.37 -15.87
CA VAL A 49 14.68 17.00 -16.49
C VAL A 49 14.29 18.02 -17.56
N ILE A 50 13.31 17.70 -18.42
CA ILE A 50 12.82 18.59 -19.48
C ILE A 50 12.10 19.80 -18.89
N GLU A 51 11.27 19.59 -17.88
CA GLU A 51 10.52 20.64 -17.20
C GLU A 51 11.44 21.60 -16.41
N HIS A 52 12.61 21.12 -15.98
CA HIS A 52 13.66 21.91 -15.35
C HIS A 52 14.89 22.11 -16.27
N ALA A 53 14.67 22.35 -17.56
CA ALA A 53 15.73 22.44 -18.57
C ALA A 53 16.83 23.47 -18.25
N GLU A 54 16.48 24.62 -17.66
CA GLU A 54 17.45 25.64 -17.24
C GLU A 54 18.41 25.09 -16.17
N LYS A 55 17.87 24.50 -15.08
CA LYS A 55 18.67 23.84 -14.04
C LYS A 55 19.48 22.67 -14.60
N ALA A 56 18.91 21.91 -15.54
CA ALA A 56 19.61 20.82 -16.21
C ALA A 56 20.81 21.33 -17.03
N ALA A 57 20.65 22.47 -17.72
CA ALA A 57 21.73 23.12 -18.46
C ALA A 57 22.83 23.65 -17.51
N GLU A 58 22.46 24.24 -16.38
CA GLU A 58 23.39 24.71 -15.34
C GLU A 58 24.18 23.58 -14.68
N LEU A 59 23.58 22.40 -14.50
CA LEU A 59 24.27 21.23 -13.94
C LEU A 59 25.40 20.73 -14.84
N GLY A 60 25.23 20.84 -16.16
CA GLY A 60 26.15 20.30 -17.15
C GLY A 60 26.05 18.77 -17.35
N GLU A 61 26.64 18.28 -18.43
CA GLU A 61 26.49 16.90 -18.90
C GLU A 61 26.93 15.86 -17.86
N GLU A 62 28.04 16.10 -17.17
CA GLU A 62 28.59 15.15 -16.19
C GLU A 62 27.63 14.89 -15.03
N LYS A 63 27.06 15.95 -14.45
CA LYS A 63 26.09 15.82 -13.35
C LYS A 63 24.78 15.21 -13.82
N LEU A 64 24.33 15.52 -15.04
CA LEU A 64 23.17 14.86 -15.64
C LEU A 64 23.41 13.36 -15.87
N ARG A 65 24.64 12.95 -16.23
CA ARG A 65 25.02 11.54 -16.33
C ARG A 65 24.96 10.85 -14.97
N LEU A 66 25.41 11.51 -13.90
CA LEU A 66 25.30 10.99 -12.53
C LEU A 66 23.84 10.87 -12.08
N LEU A 67 23.01 11.90 -12.29
CA LEU A 67 21.58 11.86 -12.01
C LEU A 67 20.91 10.69 -12.73
N LYS A 68 21.19 10.51 -14.03
CA LYS A 68 20.65 9.39 -14.81
C LYS A 68 21.08 8.03 -14.25
N LYS A 69 22.33 7.90 -13.80
CA LYS A 69 22.85 6.67 -13.18
C LYS A 69 22.13 6.35 -11.87
N ASP A 70 21.86 7.36 -11.03
CA ASP A 70 21.15 7.17 -9.78
C ASP A 70 19.69 6.76 -10.02
N VAL A 71 19.03 7.38 -11.01
CA VAL A 71 17.69 6.96 -11.44
C VAL A 71 17.70 5.52 -11.97
N GLN A 72 18.69 5.14 -12.79
CA GLN A 72 18.81 3.77 -13.27
C GLN A 72 19.02 2.77 -12.12
N THR A 73 19.77 3.16 -11.11
CA THR A 73 19.96 2.36 -9.89
C THR A 73 18.63 2.17 -9.15
N LEU A 74 17.84 3.23 -9.01
CA LEU A 74 16.48 3.15 -8.43
C LEU A 74 15.57 2.22 -9.24
N VAL A 75 15.59 2.33 -10.57
CA VAL A 75 14.82 1.48 -11.49
C VAL A 75 15.22 0.01 -11.35
N SER A 76 16.51 -0.29 -11.21
CA SER A 76 17.01 -1.65 -10.99
C SER A 76 16.61 -2.21 -9.63
N ASN A 77 16.52 -1.37 -8.60
CA ASN A 77 16.19 -1.77 -7.22
C ASN A 77 14.72 -1.53 -6.85
N VAL A 78 13.84 -1.32 -7.83
CA VAL A 78 12.43 -0.98 -7.59
C VAL A 78 11.68 -2.08 -6.83
N SER A 79 12.08 -3.35 -6.98
CA SER A 79 11.52 -4.46 -6.19
C SER A 79 11.68 -4.21 -4.70
N ASP A 80 12.90 -3.89 -4.27
CA ASP A 80 13.27 -3.74 -2.86
C ASP A 80 12.58 -2.51 -2.25
N VAL A 81 12.44 -1.44 -3.05
CA VAL A 81 11.71 -0.24 -2.66
C VAL A 81 10.23 -0.57 -2.44
N VAL A 82 9.59 -1.27 -3.39
CA VAL A 82 8.18 -1.64 -3.25
C VAL A 82 7.99 -2.58 -2.07
N GLU A 83 8.84 -3.60 -1.91
CA GLU A 83 8.75 -4.57 -0.81
C GLU A 83 8.81 -3.91 0.57
N LYS A 84 9.79 -3.03 0.79
CA LYS A 84 9.96 -2.27 2.03
C LYS A 84 8.70 -1.50 2.44
N HIS A 85 7.92 -1.05 1.47
CA HIS A 85 6.73 -0.25 1.69
C HIS A 85 5.46 -1.10 1.78
N ILE A 86 5.34 -2.09 0.91
CA ILE A 86 4.11 -2.86 0.69
C ILE A 86 4.09 -4.14 1.51
N GLU A 87 5.18 -4.69 2.02
CA GLU A 87 5.16 -5.92 2.82
C GLU A 87 4.94 -5.71 4.32
N LYS A 88 4.62 -4.48 4.76
CA LYS A 88 4.35 -4.18 6.16
C LYS A 88 3.10 -4.92 6.65
N GLU A 89 3.22 -5.70 7.72
CA GLU A 89 2.12 -6.49 8.29
C GLU A 89 0.86 -5.67 8.59
N VAL A 90 1.03 -4.43 9.06
CA VAL A 90 -0.07 -3.53 9.40
C VAL A 90 -0.96 -3.16 8.22
N LEU A 91 -0.47 -3.29 6.99
CA LEU A 91 -1.23 -2.98 5.78
C LEU A 91 -2.16 -4.12 5.35
N TRP A 92 -1.98 -5.33 5.89
CA TRP A 92 -2.65 -6.52 5.39
C TRP A 92 -3.30 -7.32 6.50
N TRP A 93 -4.63 -7.41 6.43
CA TRP A 93 -5.43 -8.12 7.41
C TRP A 93 -4.99 -9.58 7.62
N HIS A 94 -4.61 -10.28 6.55
CA HIS A 94 -4.21 -11.68 6.63
C HIS A 94 -2.87 -11.92 7.34
N LEU A 95 -2.00 -10.90 7.44
CA LEU A 95 -0.74 -10.95 8.19
C LEU A 95 -0.97 -10.54 9.64
N LYS A 96 -1.71 -9.45 9.84
CA LYS A 96 -2.12 -8.96 11.15
C LYS A 96 -3.52 -8.38 11.05
N GLU A 97 -4.47 -9.06 11.70
CA GLU A 97 -5.87 -8.62 11.71
C GLU A 97 -5.95 -7.17 12.20
N ASN A 98 -6.58 -6.32 11.40
CA ASN A 98 -6.66 -4.88 11.61
C ASN A 98 -8.06 -4.37 11.25
N SER A 99 -8.36 -3.12 11.61
CA SER A 99 -9.64 -2.48 11.33
C SER A 99 -9.66 -1.73 10.00
N HIS A 100 -8.69 -1.95 9.11
CA HIS A 100 -8.65 -1.22 7.85
C HIS A 100 -9.82 -1.62 6.94
N THR A 101 -10.40 -0.60 6.31
CA THR A 101 -11.39 -0.77 5.26
C THR A 101 -10.69 -0.78 3.91
N TYR A 102 -10.70 -1.94 3.26
CA TYR A 102 -10.18 -2.12 1.90
C TYR A 102 -11.28 -1.88 0.85
N THR A 103 -12.49 -1.56 1.29
CA THR A 103 -13.71 -1.38 0.47
C THR A 103 -13.53 -0.32 -0.61
N HIS A 104 -14.27 -0.48 -1.71
CA HIS A 104 -14.39 0.45 -2.84
C HIS A 104 -14.35 1.93 -2.42
N TYR A 105 -13.15 2.49 -2.45
CA TYR A 105 -12.97 3.90 -2.67
C TYR A 105 -13.47 4.18 -4.10
N SER A 106 -13.93 5.41 -4.36
CA SER A 106 -14.32 5.87 -5.70
C SER A 106 -13.38 5.31 -6.79
N GLU A 107 -13.85 5.12 -8.03
CA GLU A 107 -13.08 4.58 -9.18
C GLU A 107 -11.63 5.11 -9.34
N HIS A 108 -11.31 6.22 -8.69
CA HIS A 108 -10.07 6.97 -8.79
C HIS A 108 -9.15 6.89 -7.57
N ARG A 109 -9.48 6.19 -6.46
CA ARG A 109 -8.64 6.18 -5.24
C ARG A 109 -8.48 4.80 -4.63
N ILE A 110 -7.31 4.54 -4.05
CA ILE A 110 -7.03 3.39 -3.19
C ILE A 110 -7.13 3.81 -1.71
N PRO A 111 -7.13 2.87 -0.74
CA PRO A 111 -7.14 3.25 0.67
C PRO A 111 -5.97 4.15 1.04
N GLU A 112 -6.20 5.22 1.81
CA GLU A 112 -5.19 6.24 2.13
C GLU A 112 -3.92 5.63 2.75
N PHE A 113 -4.05 4.56 3.55
CA PHE A 113 -2.89 3.89 4.15
C PHE A 113 -2.00 3.18 3.11
N LEU A 114 -2.54 2.72 1.99
CA LEU A 114 -1.75 2.19 0.86
C LEU A 114 -1.28 3.30 -0.07
N ASP A 115 -2.12 4.32 -0.29
CA ASP A 115 -1.77 5.50 -1.09
C ASP A 115 -0.54 6.20 -0.52
N GLU A 116 -0.51 6.37 0.80
CA GLU A 116 0.62 6.95 1.52
C GLU A 116 1.93 6.18 1.26
N GLU A 117 1.88 4.85 1.25
CA GLU A 117 3.05 4.02 0.93
C GLU A 117 3.48 4.18 -0.53
N CYS A 118 2.51 4.25 -1.46
CA CYS A 118 2.78 4.54 -2.87
C CYS A 118 3.43 5.92 -3.06
N ARG A 119 2.99 6.93 -2.30
CA ARG A 119 3.59 8.27 -2.31
C ARG A 119 5.04 8.26 -1.81
N TYR A 120 5.38 7.43 -0.81
CA TYR A 120 6.77 7.29 -0.37
C TYR A 120 7.63 6.55 -1.39
N ILE A 121 7.10 5.49 -2.02
CA ILE A 121 7.79 4.81 -3.13
C ILE A 121 8.12 5.83 -4.22
N TYR A 122 7.16 6.67 -4.62
CA TYR A 122 7.45 7.72 -5.60
C TYR A 122 8.44 8.78 -5.07
N GLY A 123 8.40 9.06 -3.77
CA GLY A 123 9.30 9.97 -3.08
C GLY A 123 10.79 9.61 -3.17
N GLU A 124 11.14 8.36 -3.46
CA GLU A 124 12.53 7.97 -3.76
C GLU A 124 13.08 8.70 -4.99
N LEU A 125 12.25 8.92 -6.02
CA LEU A 125 12.65 9.74 -7.17
C LEU A 125 12.86 11.20 -6.76
N GLY A 126 11.94 11.76 -5.98
CA GLY A 126 12.07 13.12 -5.44
C GLY A 126 13.33 13.29 -4.61
N THR A 127 13.73 12.28 -3.84
CA THR A 127 14.97 12.27 -3.06
C THR A 127 16.20 12.38 -3.97
N ILE A 128 16.25 11.59 -5.05
CA ILE A 128 17.34 11.65 -6.03
C ILE A 128 17.41 13.04 -6.67
N PHE A 129 16.29 13.56 -7.16
CA PHE A 129 16.25 14.87 -7.82
C PHE A 129 16.63 16.01 -6.87
N ALA A 130 16.24 15.93 -5.61
CA ALA A 130 16.65 16.90 -4.59
C ALA A 130 18.15 16.84 -4.31
N ASN A 131 18.75 15.64 -4.23
CA ASN A 131 20.18 15.46 -4.01
C ASN A 131 21.03 16.05 -5.15
N HIS A 132 20.51 16.00 -6.38
CA HIS A 132 21.12 16.64 -7.56
C HIS A 132 20.74 18.10 -7.75
N LYS A 133 20.03 18.71 -6.78
CA LYS A 133 19.57 20.11 -6.82
C LYS A 133 18.65 20.45 -8.01
N MET A 134 18.01 19.44 -8.59
CA MET A 134 17.03 19.63 -9.67
C MET A 134 15.71 20.20 -9.15
N ILE A 135 15.32 19.79 -7.95
CA ILE A 135 14.11 20.26 -7.27
C ILE A 135 14.43 20.67 -5.84
N THR A 136 13.55 21.47 -5.25
CA THR A 136 13.57 21.79 -3.82
C THR A 136 12.44 21.02 -3.15
N VAL A 137 12.74 20.30 -2.06
CA VAL A 137 11.71 19.59 -1.28
C VAL A 137 11.49 20.32 0.04
N HIS A 138 10.25 20.72 0.29
CA HIS A 138 9.86 21.47 1.48
C HIS A 138 9.32 20.55 2.58
N ASP A 139 9.54 20.91 3.85
CA ASP A 139 8.87 20.28 4.99
C ASP A 139 7.39 20.65 4.99
N SER A 140 6.52 19.64 5.12
CA SER A 140 5.09 19.75 4.83
C SER A 140 4.25 20.45 5.93
N GLU A 141 4.67 21.62 6.41
CA GLU A 141 3.89 22.45 7.35
C GLU A 141 3.34 23.74 6.72
N TYR A 142 3.84 24.18 5.56
CA TYR A 142 3.44 25.46 4.97
C TYR A 142 2.83 25.34 3.57
N GLY A 143 1.51 25.60 3.54
CA GLY A 143 0.72 26.31 2.52
C GLY A 143 1.12 26.24 1.04
N ALA A 144 0.26 25.58 0.25
CA ALA A 144 -0.28 26.03 -1.04
C ALA A 144 0.63 26.74 -2.06
N ALA A 145 1.91 26.41 -2.14
CA ALA A 145 2.71 26.79 -3.30
C ALA A 145 2.32 25.91 -4.51
N ARG A 146 2.04 26.53 -5.65
CA ARG A 146 1.73 25.86 -6.93
C ARG A 146 3.01 25.80 -7.77
N GLY A 147 3.35 24.64 -8.30
CA GLY A 147 4.52 24.43 -9.18
C GLY A 147 5.09 23.02 -9.06
N ILE A 148 5.89 22.61 -10.06
CA ILE A 148 6.46 21.25 -10.16
C ILE A 148 7.39 20.92 -8.98
N ASP A 149 8.08 21.92 -8.44
CA ASP A 149 8.89 21.79 -7.21
C ASP A 149 8.04 21.38 -5.98
N ASN A 150 6.71 21.54 -6.00
CA ASN A 150 5.81 21.15 -4.91
C ASN A 150 5.21 19.75 -5.07
N ASN A 151 5.57 19.04 -6.14
CA ASN A 151 5.15 17.65 -6.34
C ASN A 151 5.71 16.73 -5.25
N PHE A 152 6.80 17.12 -4.59
CA PHE A 152 7.41 16.37 -3.49
C PHE A 152 7.46 17.20 -2.22
N ASN A 153 7.17 16.58 -1.08
CA ASN A 153 7.33 17.19 0.24
C ASN A 153 7.97 16.21 1.23
N ARG A 154 8.43 16.74 2.37
CA ARG A 154 8.94 15.95 3.49
C ARG A 154 7.89 15.81 4.57
N LYS A 155 7.67 14.57 5.00
CA LYS A 155 6.85 14.22 6.17
C LYS A 155 7.64 13.24 7.03
N GLY A 156 7.86 13.59 8.30
CA GLY A 156 8.68 12.78 9.21
C GLY A 156 10.11 12.52 8.69
N GLY A 157 10.71 13.54 8.06
CA GLY A 157 12.06 13.47 7.48
C GLY A 157 12.17 12.72 6.14
N LYS A 158 11.10 12.09 5.66
CA LYS A 158 11.08 11.32 4.41
C LYS A 158 10.40 12.10 3.29
N VAL A 159 10.97 12.04 2.09
CA VAL A 159 10.36 12.61 0.89
C VAL A 159 9.21 11.72 0.44
N ARG A 160 8.09 12.32 0.06
CA ARG A 160 6.94 11.66 -0.56
C ARG A 160 6.37 12.53 -1.66
N PHE A 161 5.61 11.93 -2.57
CA PHE A 161 4.79 12.67 -3.50
C PHE A 161 3.64 13.36 -2.77
N SER A 162 3.36 14.62 -3.10
CA SER A 162 2.42 15.48 -2.38
C SER A 162 0.96 15.13 -2.65
N TYR A 163 0.66 14.62 -3.85
CA TYR A 163 -0.70 14.35 -4.31
C TYR A 163 -1.08 12.88 -4.16
N GLY A 164 -2.39 12.60 -4.22
CA GLY A 164 -2.89 11.24 -4.30
C GLY A 164 -2.38 10.54 -5.56
N PHE A 165 -2.14 9.24 -5.45
CA PHE A 165 -1.53 8.47 -6.52
C PHE A 165 -2.61 7.79 -7.37
N GLU A 166 -2.66 8.09 -8.67
CA GLU A 166 -3.59 7.41 -9.59
C GLU A 166 -2.94 6.15 -10.14
N LEU A 167 -3.27 5.01 -9.51
CA LEU A 167 -2.84 3.70 -9.98
C LEU A 167 -3.63 3.26 -11.22
N SER A 168 -2.97 2.44 -12.04
CA SER A 168 -3.59 1.83 -13.21
C SER A 168 -4.79 0.95 -12.82
N LYS A 169 -5.71 0.77 -13.77
CA LYS A 169 -6.97 0.04 -13.53
C LYS A 169 -6.73 -1.39 -13.05
N ASP A 170 -5.75 -2.08 -13.64
CA ASP A 170 -5.38 -3.46 -13.33
C ASP A 170 -4.80 -3.62 -11.92
N ILE A 171 -4.10 -2.61 -11.38
CA ILE A 171 -3.63 -2.62 -9.98
C ILE A 171 -4.83 -2.44 -9.03
N LYS A 172 -5.74 -1.53 -9.38
CA LYS A 172 -6.97 -1.28 -8.60
C LYS A 172 -7.89 -2.51 -8.57
N GLU A 173 -7.96 -3.26 -9.67
CA GLU A 173 -8.71 -4.52 -9.74
C GLU A 173 -8.23 -5.55 -8.73
N GLU A 174 -6.91 -5.66 -8.48
CA GLU A 174 -6.38 -6.56 -7.45
C GLU A 174 -6.77 -6.13 -6.03
N LEU A 175 -6.79 -4.82 -5.74
CA LEU A 175 -7.26 -4.32 -4.44
C LEU A 175 -8.75 -4.55 -4.24
N ASN A 176 -9.55 -4.40 -5.30
CA ASN A 176 -10.97 -4.74 -5.27
C ASN A 176 -11.15 -6.24 -4.98
N HIS A 177 -10.35 -7.10 -5.64
CA HIS A 177 -10.37 -8.53 -5.37
C HIS A 177 -9.98 -8.84 -3.92
N TYR A 178 -8.92 -8.21 -3.40
CA TYR A 178 -8.52 -8.32 -2.00
C TYR A 178 -9.67 -7.93 -1.06
N SER A 179 -10.34 -6.81 -1.34
CA SER A 179 -11.49 -6.33 -0.57
C SER A 179 -12.62 -7.36 -0.50
N GLU A 180 -12.98 -7.99 -1.62
CA GLU A 180 -14.05 -8.98 -1.64
C GLU A 180 -13.71 -10.24 -0.84
N VAL A 181 -12.48 -10.74 -0.94
CA VAL A 181 -12.02 -11.89 -0.14
C VAL A 181 -11.94 -11.52 1.34
N HIS A 182 -11.46 -10.32 1.67
CA HIS A 182 -11.39 -9.82 3.04
C HIS A 182 -12.79 -9.70 3.67
N LYS A 183 -13.79 -9.20 2.94
CA LYS A 183 -15.19 -9.14 3.41
C LYS A 183 -15.72 -10.52 3.81
N LYS A 184 -15.45 -11.55 3.01
CA LYS A 184 -15.82 -12.94 3.33
C LYS A 184 -15.16 -13.41 4.63
N ALA A 185 -13.86 -13.15 4.79
CA ALA A 185 -13.11 -13.53 5.98
C ALA A 185 -13.65 -12.85 7.25
N ILE A 186 -13.96 -11.56 7.17
CA ILE A 186 -14.58 -10.81 8.27
C ILE A 186 -15.98 -11.35 8.61
N SER A 187 -16.78 -11.73 7.60
CA SER A 187 -18.09 -12.36 7.84
C SER A 187 -17.95 -13.65 8.65
N LEU A 188 -17.05 -14.55 8.24
CA LEU A 188 -16.78 -15.81 8.94
C LEU A 188 -16.29 -15.58 10.37
N ARG A 189 -15.43 -14.59 10.59
CA ARG A 189 -14.98 -14.20 11.94
C ARG A 189 -16.15 -13.76 12.83
N LYS A 190 -17.08 -12.97 12.30
CA LYS A 190 -18.29 -12.56 13.04
C LYS A 190 -19.19 -13.75 13.36
N GLU A 191 -19.33 -14.69 12.43
CA GLU A 191 -20.09 -15.92 12.66
C GLU A 191 -19.45 -16.79 13.74
N ILE A 192 -18.12 -16.99 13.71
CA ILE A 192 -17.39 -17.71 14.77
C ILE A 192 -17.66 -17.08 16.14
N GLU A 193 -17.61 -15.74 16.22
CA GLU A 193 -17.85 -15.04 17.48
C GLU A 193 -19.28 -15.23 17.99
N LYS A 194 -20.27 -15.21 17.09
CA LYS A 194 -21.66 -15.52 17.43
C LYS A 194 -21.80 -16.95 17.95
N ILE A 195 -21.16 -17.93 17.32
CA ILE A 195 -21.18 -19.34 17.73
C ILE A 195 -20.55 -19.51 19.13
N LYS A 196 -19.44 -18.82 19.42
CA LYS A 196 -18.82 -18.82 20.75
C LYS A 196 -19.73 -18.22 21.82
N GLN A 197 -20.45 -17.15 21.50
CA GLN A 197 -21.42 -16.55 22.42
C GLN A 197 -22.61 -17.48 22.69
N GLU A 198 -23.10 -18.19 21.68
CA GLU A 198 -24.15 -19.21 21.82
C GLU A 198 -23.67 -20.38 22.69
N GLN A 199 -22.47 -20.91 22.44
CA GLN A 199 -21.85 -21.97 23.24
C GLN A 199 -21.70 -21.55 24.72
N MET A 200 -21.29 -20.31 24.97
CA MET A 200 -21.18 -19.77 26.33
C MET A 200 -22.54 -19.71 27.02
N LYS A 201 -23.60 -19.26 26.33
CA LYS A 201 -24.95 -19.18 26.89
C LYS A 201 -25.49 -20.55 27.25
N GLU A 202 -25.34 -21.54 26.38
CA GLU A 202 -25.76 -22.93 26.67
C GLU A 202 -25.01 -23.49 27.87
N ARG A 203 -23.68 -23.34 27.92
CA ARG A 203 -22.87 -23.80 29.06
C ARG A 203 -23.28 -23.18 30.39
N ILE A 204 -23.60 -21.88 30.42
CA ILE A 204 -24.05 -21.20 31.64
C ILE A 204 -25.45 -21.66 32.05
N GLY A 205 -26.34 -21.94 31.08
CA GLY A 205 -27.64 -22.57 31.33
C GLY A 205 -27.50 -23.95 31.97
N ASP A 206 -26.67 -24.82 31.40
CA ASP A 206 -26.40 -26.16 31.93
C ASP A 206 -25.84 -26.12 33.36
N VAL A 207 -24.95 -25.16 33.65
CA VAL A 207 -24.42 -24.96 35.01
C VAL A 207 -25.53 -24.51 35.97
N TRP A 208 -26.37 -23.56 35.57
CA TRP A 208 -27.49 -23.08 36.39
C TRP A 208 -28.48 -24.21 36.71
N ASP A 209 -28.83 -25.02 35.72
CA ASP A 209 -29.76 -26.15 35.88
C ASP A 209 -29.18 -27.28 36.74
N SER A 210 -27.87 -27.31 36.96
CA SER A 210 -27.17 -28.29 37.79
C SER A 210 -27.00 -27.90 39.27
N LEU A 211 -27.35 -26.66 39.65
CA LEU A 211 -27.30 -26.16 41.03
C LEU A 211 -28.58 -26.47 41.80
#